data_AF-A0A7X2XN07-F1
#
_entry.id   AF-A0A7X2XN07-F1
#
_cell.length_a   1.000
_cell.length_b   1.000
_cell.length_c   1.000
_cell.angle_alpha   90.00
_cell.angle_beta   90.00
_cell.angle_gamma   90.00
#
_symmetry.space_group_name_H-M   'P 1'
#
loop_
_entity.id
_entity.type
_entity.pdbx_description
1 polymer ?
#
loop_
_entity_poly.entity_id
_entity_poly.type
_entity_poly.pdbx_seq_one_letter_code
_entity_poly.pdbx_strand_id
1 'polypeptide(L)'
;MNKPMLAFYTSQNGNHGQHLYSSEHPERLLQAFHALIKGETLGEPEKPIKVIGIDQTLDYVIKNKSSLVRFGDGEVNLMWGLPIPYQNHDLELANQLKHIVGLESDEKLVVCLPDAFTDRFKFTSWAIPFWKDHMDHY
;
A
#
# COMPACT_ATOMS: atom_id res chain seq x y z
N MET A 1 25.54 5.01 -14.61
CA MET A 1 25.01 4.72 -13.27
C MET A 1 23.67 5.41 -13.13
N ASN A 2 22.60 4.66 -12.89
CA ASN A 2 21.30 5.25 -12.60
C ASN A 2 21.38 5.87 -11.20
N LYS A 3 21.14 7.18 -11.07
CA LYS A 3 21.16 7.83 -9.76
C LYS A 3 19.91 7.39 -9.00
N PRO A 4 19.99 7.02 -7.71
CA PRO A 4 18.82 6.68 -6.93
C PRO A 4 17.87 7.88 -6.86
N MET A 5 16.58 7.64 -7.09
CA MET A 5 15.53 8.66 -6.96
C MET A 5 14.85 8.48 -5.62
N LEU A 6 14.68 9.58 -4.88
CA LEU A 6 13.95 9.61 -3.61
C LEU A 6 12.69 10.45 -3.82
N ALA A 7 11.54 10.00 -3.34
CA ALA A 7 10.29 10.76 -3.39
C ALA A 7 9.42 10.49 -2.17
N PHE A 8 8.48 11.40 -1.89
CA PHE A 8 7.42 11.15 -0.92
C PHE A 8 6.22 10.48 -1.59
N TYR A 9 5.43 9.71 -0.84
CA TYR A 9 4.19 9.14 -1.37
C TYR A 9 3.24 10.22 -1.90
N THR A 10 3.15 11.36 -1.21
CA THR A 10 2.29 12.48 -1.61
C THR A 10 2.71 13.15 -2.93
N SER A 11 4.01 13.21 -3.20
CA SER A 11 4.59 13.92 -4.37
C SER A 11 4.98 13.01 -5.54
N GLN A 12 5.03 11.69 -5.35
CA GLN A 12 5.34 10.77 -6.45
C GLN A 12 4.27 10.83 -7.55
N ASN A 13 4.72 10.73 -8.79
CA ASN A 13 3.87 10.54 -9.96
C ASN A 13 4.27 9.19 -10.59
N GLY A 14 3.41 8.18 -10.48
CA GLY A 14 3.70 6.81 -10.96
C GLY A 14 4.81 6.10 -10.16
N ASN A 15 5.21 4.92 -10.64
CA ASN A 15 6.38 4.21 -10.14
C ASN A 15 7.46 4.12 -11.23
N HIS A 16 8.58 4.79 -11.00
CA HIS A 16 9.75 4.88 -11.86
C HIS A 16 11.01 4.30 -11.20
N GLY A 17 10.84 3.43 -10.19
CA GLY A 17 11.96 2.83 -9.44
C GLY A 17 12.55 3.75 -8.37
N GLN A 18 11.75 4.70 -7.86
CA GLN A 18 12.15 5.55 -6.74
C GLN A 18 12.02 4.84 -5.38
N HIS A 19 12.84 5.24 -4.42
CA HIS A 19 12.61 4.99 -3.01
C HIS A 19 11.51 5.92 -2.50
N LEU A 20 10.50 5.34 -1.87
CA LEU A 20 9.34 6.05 -1.37
C LEU A 20 9.41 6.19 0.14
N TYR A 21 9.04 7.38 0.60
CA TYR A 21 9.03 7.74 2.02
C TYR A 21 7.70 8.40 2.37
N SER A 22 7.23 8.17 3.59
CA SER A 22 6.15 8.94 4.17
C SER A 22 6.61 10.38 4.43
N SER A 23 5.78 11.36 4.11
CA SER A 23 6.02 12.76 4.45
C SER A 23 5.73 13.07 5.93
N GLU A 24 5.05 12.17 6.66
CA GLU A 24 4.93 12.20 8.12
C GLU A 24 6.22 11.76 8.84
N HIS A 25 7.10 11.03 8.13
CA HIS A 25 8.40 10.56 8.62
C HIS A 25 9.57 11.03 7.75
N PRO A 26 9.75 12.35 7.55
CA PRO A 26 10.75 12.90 6.63
C PRO A 26 12.19 12.58 7.05
N GLU A 27 12.43 12.25 8.33
CA GLU A 27 13.72 11.81 8.84
C GLU A 27 14.25 10.56 8.14
N ARG A 28 13.37 9.67 7.64
CA ARG A 28 13.78 8.46 6.90
C ARG A 28 14.37 8.81 5.53
N LEU A 29 13.76 9.77 4.83
CA LEU A 29 14.31 10.29 3.57
C LEU A 29 15.65 11.00 3.83
N LEU A 30 15.72 11.81 4.90
CA LEU A 30 16.95 12.51 5.28
C LEU A 30 18.09 11.54 5.60
N GLN A 31 17.81 10.43 6.29
CA GLN A 31 18.79 9.38 6.55
C GLN A 31 19.32 8.76 5.25
N ALA A 32 18.43 8.44 4.31
CA ALA A 32 18.82 7.92 3.00
C ALA A 32 19.67 8.93 2.21
N PHE A 33 19.30 10.21 2.26
CA PHE A 33 20.05 11.28 1.62
C PHE A 33 21.45 11.44 2.23
N HIS A 34 21.59 11.35 3.56
CA HIS A 34 22.89 11.36 4.22
C HIS A 34 23.76 10.16 3.85
N ALA A 35 23.18 8.96 3.74
CA ALA A 35 23.90 7.77 3.27
C ALA A 35 24.48 7.99 1.86
N LEU A 36 23.68 8.55 0.95
CA LEU A 36 24.13 8.90 -0.40
C LEU A 36 25.27 9.92 -0.41
N ILE A 37 25.21 10.96 0.43
CA ILE A 37 26.29 11.95 0.56
C ILE A 37 27.60 11.30 1.04
N LYS A 38 27.51 10.29 1.92
CA LYS A 38 28.67 9.53 2.41
C LYS A 38 29.23 8.53 1.39
N GLY A 39 28.60 8.41 0.22
CA GLY A 39 29.00 7.44 -0.81
C GLY A 39 28.48 6.03 -0.57
N GLU A 40 27.54 5.84 0.36
CA GLU A 40 26.89 4.55 0.59
C GLU A 40 25.86 4.28 -0.51
N THR A 41 25.70 3.00 -0.88
CA THR A 41 24.61 2.59 -1.76
C THR A 41 23.35 2.37 -0.94
N LEU A 42 22.24 2.98 -1.35
CA LEU A 42 20.92 2.53 -0.89
C LEU A 42 20.69 1.11 -1.42
N GLY A 43 19.92 0.31 -0.66
CA GLY A 43 19.44 -0.98 -1.15
C GLY A 43 18.53 -0.80 -2.37
N GLU A 44 17.98 -1.90 -2.88
CA GLU A 44 16.92 -1.78 -3.90
C GLU A 44 15.68 -1.10 -3.29
N PRO A 45 14.96 -0.26 -4.06
CA PRO A 45 13.66 0.25 -3.63
C PRO A 45 12.73 -0.91 -3.28
N GLU A 46 11.87 -0.71 -2.28
CA GLU A 46 10.83 -1.69 -2.00
C GLU A 46 9.98 -1.91 -3.25
N LYS A 47 9.77 -3.18 -3.58
CA LYS A 47 8.90 -3.53 -4.70
C LYS A 47 7.48 -3.10 -4.32
N PRO A 48 6.80 -2.32 -5.17
CA PRO A 48 5.43 -1.93 -4.89
C PRO A 48 4.57 -3.18 -4.77
N ILE A 49 3.58 -3.13 -3.88
CA ILE A 49 2.48 -4.10 -3.88
C ILE A 49 1.83 -4.09 -5.26
N LYS A 50 1.62 -5.28 -5.81
CA LYS A 50 0.95 -5.47 -7.10
C LYS A 50 -0.48 -5.94 -6.85
N VAL A 51 -1.43 -5.14 -7.28
CA VAL A 51 -2.86 -5.49 -7.27
C VAL A 51 -3.26 -5.76 -8.72
N ILE A 52 -3.88 -6.90 -8.97
CA ILE A 52 -4.44 -7.21 -10.30
C ILE A 52 -5.74 -6.42 -10.50
N GLY A 53 -6.09 -6.11 -11.74
CA GLY A 53 -7.28 -5.30 -12.05
C GLY A 53 -8.59 -5.99 -11.67
N ILE A 54 -9.68 -5.22 -11.69
CA ILE A 54 -11.03 -5.69 -11.34
C ILE A 54 -11.42 -6.89 -12.20
N ASP A 55 -11.31 -6.77 -13.53
CA ASP A 55 -11.69 -7.85 -14.46
C ASP A 55 -10.86 -9.11 -14.22
N GLN A 56 -9.54 -8.96 -14.03
CA GLN A 56 -8.65 -10.09 -13.75
C GLN A 56 -8.99 -10.78 -12.42
N THR A 57 -9.35 -10.00 -11.40
CA THR A 57 -9.79 -10.54 -10.10
C THR A 57 -11.08 -11.32 -10.26
N LEU A 58 -12.06 -10.77 -10.99
CA LEU A 58 -13.34 -11.44 -11.25
C LEU A 58 -13.13 -12.75 -12.02
N ASP A 59 -12.33 -12.72 -13.09
CA ASP A 59 -11.99 -13.91 -13.88
C ASP A 59 -11.36 -15.00 -13.01
N TYR A 60 -10.40 -14.64 -12.15
CA TYR A 60 -9.74 -15.58 -11.24
C TYR A 60 -10.73 -16.23 -10.27
N VAL A 61 -11.56 -15.43 -9.60
CA VAL A 61 -12.55 -15.90 -8.62
C VAL A 61 -13.59 -16.79 -9.28
N ILE A 62 -14.10 -16.42 -10.46
CA ILE A 62 -15.11 -17.20 -11.19
C ILE A 62 -14.53 -18.55 -11.64
N LYS A 63 -13.29 -18.55 -12.14
CA LYS A 63 -12.59 -19.76 -12.60
C LYS A 63 -12.34 -20.74 -11.46
N ASN A 64 -11.77 -20.26 -10.36
CA ASN A 64 -11.30 -21.11 -9.26
C ASN A 64 -12.36 -21.33 -8.16
N LYS A 65 -13.50 -20.63 -8.24
CA LYS A 65 -14.54 -20.62 -7.18
C LYS A 65 -13.99 -20.20 -5.82
N SER A 66 -13.03 -19.27 -5.84
CA SER A 66 -12.34 -18.80 -4.64
C SER A 66 -13.28 -18.01 -3.73
N SER A 67 -13.04 -18.12 -2.42
CA SER A 67 -13.45 -17.09 -1.47
C SER A 67 -12.66 -15.80 -1.72
N LEU A 68 -13.23 -14.66 -1.35
CA LEU A 68 -12.61 -13.36 -1.54
C LEU A 68 -12.78 -12.50 -0.29
N VAL A 69 -11.68 -11.92 0.19
CA VAL A 69 -11.64 -10.94 1.28
C VAL A 69 -11.02 -9.65 0.76
N ARG A 70 -11.56 -8.50 1.14
CA ARG A 70 -11.08 -7.18 0.71
C ARG A 70 -10.72 -6.33 1.91
N PHE A 71 -9.60 -5.65 1.81
CA PHE A 71 -9.15 -4.66 2.77
C PHE A 71 -9.21 -3.28 2.12
N GLY A 72 -10.01 -2.39 2.68
CA GLY A 72 -10.06 -0.97 2.34
C GLY A 72 -9.33 -0.12 3.37
N ASP A 73 -9.52 1.20 3.27
CA ASP A 73 -9.02 2.18 4.23
C ASP A 73 -9.56 1.93 5.65
N GLY A 74 -10.82 1.50 5.76
CA GLY A 74 -11.45 1.19 7.05
C GLY A 74 -10.80 0.02 7.77
N GLU A 75 -10.49 -1.07 7.07
CA GLU A 75 -9.80 -2.20 7.68
C GLU A 75 -8.37 -1.85 8.09
N VAL A 76 -7.67 -1.00 7.32
CA VAL A 76 -6.35 -0.47 7.72
C VAL A 76 -6.47 0.37 8.99
N ASN A 77 -7.44 1.27 9.08
CA ASN A 77 -7.68 2.05 10.29
C ASN A 77 -7.91 1.13 11.52
N LEU A 78 -8.74 0.11 11.39
CA LEU A 78 -9.01 -0.85 12.46
C LEU A 78 -7.75 -1.62 12.88
N MET A 79 -6.94 -2.09 11.92
CA MET A 79 -5.67 -2.76 12.21
C MET A 79 -4.71 -1.86 13.01
N TRP A 80 -4.77 -0.53 12.82
CA TRP A 80 -3.89 0.44 13.49
C TRP A 80 -4.51 1.11 14.73
N GLY A 81 -5.59 0.56 15.29
CA GLY A 81 -6.13 1.05 16.56
C GLY A 81 -7.23 2.10 16.42
N LEU A 82 -7.62 2.47 15.20
CA LEU A 82 -8.57 3.54 14.95
C LEU A 82 -9.99 2.97 14.74
N PRO A 83 -11.03 3.54 15.37
CA PRO A 83 -12.40 3.18 15.05
C PRO A 83 -12.81 3.73 13.68
N ILE A 84 -13.82 3.11 13.07
CA ILE A 84 -14.47 3.60 11.84
C ILE A 84 -15.95 3.85 12.12
N PRO A 85 -16.70 4.57 11.25
CA PRO A 85 -18.06 5.05 11.57
C PRO A 85 -19.05 3.98 12.03
N TYR A 86 -18.85 2.72 11.61
CA TYR A 86 -19.75 1.59 11.86
C TYR A 86 -19.08 0.43 12.60
N GLN A 87 -17.83 0.57 13.05
CA GLN A 87 -17.12 -0.47 13.80
C GLN A 87 -16.13 0.19 14.77
N ASN A 88 -16.37 -0.01 16.07
CA ASN A 88 -15.40 0.39 17.09
C ASN A 88 -14.13 -0.44 16.96
N HIS A 89 -12.99 0.13 17.34
CA HIS A 89 -11.75 -0.62 17.47
C HIS A 89 -11.92 -1.75 18.49
N ASP A 90 -11.48 -2.94 18.10
CA ASP A 90 -11.40 -4.13 18.93
C ASP A 90 -10.07 -4.83 18.65
N LEU A 91 -9.35 -5.21 19.70
CA LEU A 91 -7.99 -5.75 19.57
C LEU A 91 -7.98 -7.14 18.93
N GLU A 92 -8.99 -7.97 19.19
CA GLU A 92 -9.10 -9.29 18.59
C GLU A 92 -9.35 -9.15 17.09
N LEU A 93 -10.31 -8.30 16.70
CA LEU A 93 -10.59 -7.96 15.31
C LEU A 93 -9.35 -7.40 14.60
N ALA A 94 -8.65 -6.43 15.20
CA ALA A 94 -7.44 -5.84 14.62
C ALA A 94 -6.35 -6.89 14.35
N ASN A 95 -6.15 -7.83 15.28
CA ASN A 95 -5.18 -8.92 15.13
C ASN A 95 -5.61 -9.94 14.07
N GLN A 96 -6.91 -10.25 13.98
CA GLN A 96 -7.44 -11.12 12.93
C GLN A 96 -7.29 -10.49 11.54
N LEU A 97 -7.58 -9.19 11.40
CA LEU A 97 -7.38 -8.45 10.14
C LEU A 97 -5.91 -8.47 9.73
N LYS A 98 -4.97 -8.21 10.66
CA LYS A 98 -3.52 -8.29 10.41
C LYS A 98 -3.07 -9.66 9.99
N HIS A 99 -3.64 -10.72 10.58
CA HIS A 99 -3.34 -12.08 10.18
C HIS A 99 -3.83 -12.36 8.75
N ILE A 100 -5.09 -12.02 8.44
CA ILE A 100 -5.72 -12.34 7.16
C ILE A 100 -5.10 -11.53 6.01
N VAL A 101 -4.77 -10.25 6.21
CA VAL A 101 -4.13 -9.44 5.16
C VAL A 101 -2.75 -9.96 4.77
N GLY A 102 -2.07 -10.65 5.70
CA GLY A 102 -0.77 -11.28 5.47
C GLY A 102 -0.84 -12.68 4.82
N LEU A 103 -2.04 -13.20 4.55
CA LEU A 103 -2.18 -14.48 3.85
C LEU A 103 -1.85 -14.33 2.36
N GLU A 104 -1.18 -15.34 1.81
CA GLU A 104 -0.99 -15.43 0.36
C GLU A 104 -2.31 -15.75 -0.32
N SER A 105 -2.55 -15.13 -1.49
CA SER A 105 -3.68 -15.50 -2.32
C SER A 105 -3.42 -16.82 -3.04
N ASP A 106 -4.39 -17.71 -3.01
CA ASP A 106 -4.37 -19.00 -3.70
C ASP A 106 -5.73 -19.30 -4.36
N GLU A 107 -5.90 -20.52 -4.88
CA GLU A 107 -7.14 -20.93 -5.53
C GLU A 107 -8.35 -20.93 -4.58
N LYS A 108 -8.15 -21.01 -3.26
CA LYS A 108 -9.21 -21.03 -2.24
C LYS A 108 -9.55 -19.65 -1.72
N LEU A 109 -8.57 -18.77 -1.55
CA LEU A 109 -8.75 -17.43 -1.00
C LEU A 109 -7.99 -16.38 -1.80
N VAL A 110 -8.71 -15.37 -2.27
CA VAL A 110 -8.12 -14.15 -2.85
C VAL A 110 -8.15 -13.04 -1.80
N VAL A 111 -6.97 -12.54 -1.44
CA VAL A 111 -6.77 -11.38 -0.57
C VAL A 111 -6.64 -10.13 -1.43
N CYS A 112 -7.59 -9.20 -1.31
CA CYS A 112 -7.63 -7.98 -2.11
C CYS A 112 -7.20 -6.77 -1.29
N LEU A 113 -6.42 -5.89 -1.93
CA LEU A 113 -6.02 -4.59 -1.41
C LEU A 113 -6.54 -3.48 -2.33
N PRO A 114 -6.55 -2.20 -1.89
CA PRO A 114 -6.87 -1.09 -2.77
C PRO A 114 -5.85 -1.02 -3.89
N ASP A 115 -6.29 -0.85 -5.13
CA ASP A 115 -5.36 -0.76 -6.27
C ASP A 115 -4.71 0.65 -6.35
N ALA A 116 -4.07 1.10 -5.27
CA ALA A 116 -3.53 2.46 -5.12
C ALA A 116 -1.98 2.53 -5.11
N PHE A 117 -1.32 1.38 -5.30
CA PHE A 117 0.14 1.26 -5.10
C PHE A 117 0.96 1.61 -6.35
N THR A 118 0.48 1.25 -7.55
CA THR A 118 1.29 1.32 -8.78
C THR A 118 0.98 2.54 -9.65
N ASP A 119 -0.31 2.79 -9.91
CA ASP A 119 -0.77 3.96 -10.66
C ASP A 119 -1.94 4.60 -9.92
N ARG A 120 -1.70 5.80 -9.38
CA ARG A 120 -2.70 6.56 -8.61
C ARG A 120 -3.58 7.44 -9.47
N PHE A 121 -3.30 7.58 -10.77
CA PHE A 121 -4.09 8.43 -11.67
C PHE A 121 -5.32 7.76 -12.27
N LYS A 122 -5.52 6.46 -12.01
CA LYS A 122 -6.73 5.75 -12.42
C LYS A 122 -7.96 6.03 -11.54
N PHE A 123 -7.77 6.72 -10.42
CA PHE A 123 -8.87 7.18 -9.59
C PHE A 123 -9.45 8.49 -10.12
N THR A 124 -10.69 8.78 -9.75
CA THR A 124 -11.29 10.09 -10.00
C THR A 124 -10.49 11.18 -9.28
N SER A 125 -10.53 12.41 -9.78
CA SER A 125 -9.82 13.55 -9.20
C SER A 125 -10.12 13.78 -7.71
N TRP A 126 -11.29 13.36 -7.24
CA TRP A 126 -11.68 13.46 -5.83
C TRP A 126 -11.10 12.36 -4.93
N ALA A 127 -10.86 11.16 -5.49
CA ALA A 127 -10.31 10.04 -4.74
C ALA A 127 -8.76 10.05 -4.69
N ILE A 128 -8.10 10.72 -5.64
CA ILE A 128 -6.63 10.84 -5.67
C ILE A 128 -6.06 11.45 -4.38
N PRO A 129 -6.56 12.60 -3.87
CA PRO A 129 -6.02 13.19 -2.64
C PRO A 129 -6.19 12.26 -1.44
N PHE A 130 -7.38 11.67 -1.29
CA PHE A 130 -7.67 10.73 -0.21
C PHE A 130 -6.66 9.56 -0.17
N TRP A 131 -6.46 8.87 -1.29
CA TRP A 131 -5.53 7.74 -1.33
C TRP A 131 -4.07 8.16 -1.22
N LYS A 132 -3.70 9.38 -1.63
CA LYS A 132 -2.36 9.91 -1.37
C LYS A 132 -2.11 10.11 0.12
N ASP A 133 -3.06 10.72 0.82
CA ASP A 133 -2.92 11.02 2.25
C ASP A 133 -2.98 9.73 3.08
N HIS A 134 -3.93 8.83 2.78
CA HIS A 134 -4.05 7.54 3.48
C HIS A 134 -2.79 6.69 3.36
N MET A 135 -2.18 6.64 2.18
CA MET A 135 -0.93 5.89 1.93
C MET A 135 0.32 6.57 2.48
N ASP A 136 0.27 7.88 2.73
CA ASP A 136 1.39 8.58 3.36
C ASP A 136 1.40 8.36 4.88
N HIS A 137 0.24 8.14 5.47
CA HIS A 137 0.05 7.90 6.89
C HIS A 137 0.48 6.48 7.35
N TYR A 138 0.34 5.47 6.48
CA TYR A 138 0.60 4.05 6.78
C TYR A 138 1.81 3.49 6.02
#